data_AF-A0A382XXD8-F1
#
_entry.id   AF-A0A382XXD8-F1
#
_cell.length_a   1.000
_cell.length_b   1.000
_cell.length_c   1.000
_cell.angle_alpha   90.00
_cell.angle_beta   90.00
_cell.angle_gamma   90.00
#
_symmetry.space_group_name_H-M   'P 1'
#
loop_
_entity.id
_entity.type
_entity.pdbx_description
1 polymer ?
#
loop_
_entity_poly.entity_id
_entity_poly.type
_entity_poly.pdbx_seq_one_letter_code
_entity_poly.pdbx_strand_id
1 'polypeptide(L)'
;MLVEVEVVGGENSPLDLHRMFDLLTSPTEVVRVFATNPIGEDLWCRVTGWSSEGPCLAMSALAEDSGEGVVRLVYGGDQGLRLQPAGSPDDWDLANSVQWGEACLMLAEGTPVE
;
A
#
# COMPACT_ATOMS: atom_id res chain seq x y z
N MET A 1 9.48 -11.08 11.80
CA MET A 1 8.53 -10.43 12.75
C MET A 1 7.18 -10.53 12.11
N LEU A 2 6.17 -11.05 12.80
CA LEU A 2 4.87 -11.23 12.17
C LEU A 2 4.08 -9.92 12.15
N VAL A 3 3.50 -9.59 11.00
CA VAL A 3 2.47 -8.55 10.88
C VAL A 3 1.20 -9.18 10.32
N GLU A 4 0.09 -8.84 10.94
CA GLU A 4 -1.25 -9.13 10.44
C GLU A 4 -1.71 -7.94 9.60
N VAL A 5 -2.03 -8.20 8.34
CA VAL A 5 -2.68 -7.22 7.47
C VAL A 5 -4.13 -7.66 7.31
N GLU A 6 -5.02 -6.92 7.98
CA GLU A 6 -6.47 -7.06 7.90
C GLU A 6 -7.03 -5.80 7.26
N VAL A 7 -7.69 -5.96 6.12
CA VAL A 7 -8.32 -4.88 5.35
C VAL A 7 -9.74 -5.27 5.06
N VAL A 8 -10.66 -4.37 5.40
CA VAL A 8 -12.06 -4.46 5.03
C VAL A 8 -12.26 -3.73 3.70
N GLY A 9 -12.82 -4.45 2.72
CA GLY A 9 -13.16 -3.90 1.41
C GLY A 9 -14.27 -2.84 1.53
N GLY A 10 -14.20 -1.80 0.70
CA GLY A 10 -15.14 -0.69 0.73
C GLY A 10 -14.78 0.43 -0.25
N GLU A 11 -15.01 1.67 0.17
CA GLU A 11 -14.79 2.86 -0.68
C GLU A 11 -13.31 3.13 -0.98
N ASN A 12 -12.39 2.72 -0.09
CA ASN A 12 -10.97 2.85 -0.34
C ASN A 12 -10.40 1.69 -1.18
N SER A 13 -10.30 0.51 -0.58
CA SER A 13 -9.84 -0.71 -1.25
C SER A 13 -11.03 -1.54 -1.71
N PRO A 14 -11.08 -2.03 -2.96
CA PRO A 14 -12.15 -2.91 -3.43
C PRO A 14 -12.04 -4.35 -2.90
N LEU A 15 -10.95 -4.69 -2.19
CA LEU A 15 -10.64 -6.05 -1.76
C LEU A 15 -10.60 -6.15 -0.24
N ASP A 16 -11.26 -7.18 0.29
CA ASP A 16 -10.97 -7.71 1.62
C ASP A 16 -9.66 -8.49 1.60
N LEU A 17 -8.83 -8.29 2.62
CA LEU A 17 -7.59 -9.03 2.79
C LEU A 17 -7.43 -9.40 4.26
N HIS A 18 -7.15 -10.67 4.53
CA HIS A 18 -6.69 -11.10 5.84
C HIS A 18 -5.50 -12.03 5.66
N ARG A 19 -4.30 -11.51 5.91
CA ARG A 19 -3.05 -12.24 5.67
C ARG A 19 -2.01 -11.92 6.74
N MET A 20 -1.28 -12.96 7.15
CA MET A 20 -0.09 -12.84 7.97
C MET A 20 1.15 -12.79 7.08
N PHE A 21 2.04 -11.84 7.34
CA PHE A 21 3.34 -11.73 6.67
C PHE A 21 4.47 -11.89 7.69
N ASP A 22 5.52 -12.64 7.34
CA ASP A 22 6.75 -12.67 8.13
C ASP A 22 7.73 -11.63 7.60
N LEU A 23 7.91 -10.55 8.37
CA LEU A 23 8.78 -9.44 8.03
C LEU A 23 10.23 -9.78 8.32
N LEU A 24 11.07 -9.57 7.29
CA LEU A 24 12.52 -9.74 7.32
C LEU A 24 13.25 -8.47 7.79
N THR A 25 12.55 -7.33 7.78
CA THR A 25 13.08 -6.04 8.21
C THR A 25 12.07 -5.33 9.11
N SER A 26 12.53 -4.37 9.91
CA SER A 26 11.63 -3.51 10.67
C SER A 26 10.85 -2.58 9.72
N PRO A 27 9.52 -2.44 9.89
CA PRO A 27 8.72 -1.50 9.14
C PRO A 27 9.23 -0.08 9.25
N THR A 28 9.22 0.63 8.13
CA THR A 28 9.53 2.05 8.04
C THR A 28 8.35 2.77 7.41
N GLU A 29 8.09 4.00 7.84
CA GLU A 29 7.08 4.85 7.22
C GLU A 29 7.48 5.14 5.77
N VAL A 30 6.51 5.10 4.87
CA VAL A 30 6.69 5.45 3.45
C VAL A 30 5.61 6.41 3.00
N VAL A 31 6.00 7.40 2.19
CA VAL A 31 5.11 8.42 1.61
C VAL A 31 5.10 8.35 0.09
N ARG A 32 6.06 7.67 -0.52
CA ARG A 32 6.09 7.37 -1.96
C ARG A 32 6.50 5.93 -2.25
N VAL A 33 5.97 5.41 -3.35
CA VAL A 33 6.29 4.08 -3.87
C VAL A 33 6.29 4.12 -5.39
N PHE A 34 7.20 3.38 -6.01
CA PHE A 34 7.14 3.13 -7.44
C PHE A 34 6.23 1.93 -7.71
N ALA A 35 5.08 2.15 -8.32
CA ALA A 35 4.05 1.13 -8.51
C ALA A 35 3.32 1.31 -9.84
N THR A 36 2.65 0.24 -10.26
CA THR A 36 1.79 0.25 -11.44
C THR A 36 0.42 0.84 -11.08
N ASN A 37 -0.05 1.81 -11.85
CA ASN A 37 -1.39 2.37 -11.67
C ASN A 37 -2.49 1.46 -12.25
N PRO A 38 -3.78 1.78 -12.04
CA PRO A 38 -4.88 0.95 -12.53
C PRO A 38 -4.97 0.81 -14.06
N ILE A 39 -4.28 1.66 -14.83
CA ILE A 39 -4.23 1.59 -16.30
C ILE A 39 -2.98 0.86 -16.82
N GLY A 40 -2.13 0.34 -15.92
CA GLY A 40 -0.98 -0.50 -16.27
C GLY A 40 0.34 0.27 -16.50
N GLU A 41 0.42 1.53 -16.09
CA GLU A 41 1.65 2.33 -16.22
C GLU A 41 2.43 2.35 -14.90
N ASP A 42 3.74 2.16 -14.99
CA ASP A 42 4.65 2.28 -13.84
C ASP A 42 5.02 3.75 -13.61
N LEU A 43 4.74 4.25 -12.40
CA LEU A 43 5.10 5.60 -12.00
C LEU A 43 5.40 5.70 -10.51
N TRP A 44 5.96 6.85 -10.13
CA TRP A 44 5.98 7.25 -8.73
C TRP A 44 4.59 7.66 -8.28
N CYS A 45 4.15 7.06 -7.17
CA CYS A 45 2.90 7.35 -6.50
C CYS A 45 3.18 7.93 -5.11
N ARG A 46 2.41 8.93 -4.70
CA ARG A 46 2.22 9.20 -3.28
C ARG A 46 1.39 8.07 -2.69
N VAL A 47 1.68 7.69 -1.46
CA VAL A 47 0.94 6.65 -0.75
C VAL A 47 0.65 7.11 0.68
N THR A 48 -0.54 6.76 1.16
CA THR A 48 -0.95 6.88 2.56
C THR A 48 -1.70 5.62 2.95
N GLY A 49 -1.67 5.25 4.22
CA GLY A 49 -2.63 4.27 4.75
C GLY A 49 -4.02 4.91 4.80
N TRP A 50 -5.04 4.06 4.75
CA TRP A 50 -6.42 4.46 4.98
C TRP A 50 -7.04 3.62 6.08
N SER A 51 -7.65 4.27 7.06
CA SER A 51 -8.43 3.62 8.09
C SER A 51 -9.87 4.10 8.10
N SER A 52 -10.69 3.45 8.93
CA SER A 52 -12.03 3.89 9.29
C SER A 52 -12.09 5.31 9.87
N GLU A 53 -10.98 5.86 10.36
CA GLU A 53 -10.85 7.24 10.85
C GLU A 53 -10.28 8.21 9.80
N GLY A 54 -9.88 7.72 8.61
CA GLY A 54 -9.33 8.51 7.51
C GLY A 54 -7.86 8.18 7.17
N PRO A 55 -7.12 9.10 6.54
CA PRO A 55 -5.71 8.88 6.19
C PRO A 55 -4.84 8.59 7.43
N CYS A 56 -4.00 7.56 7.34
CA CYS A 56 -3.02 7.17 8.35
C CYS A 56 -1.65 6.87 7.72
N LEU A 57 -0.67 6.49 8.53
CA LEU A 57 0.66 6.11 8.02
C LEU A 57 0.59 4.89 7.09
N ALA A 58 1.36 4.94 6.00
CA ALA A 58 1.72 3.74 5.24
C ALA A 58 3.08 3.25 5.70
N MET A 59 3.23 1.94 5.80
CA MET A 59 4.44 1.27 6.28
C MET A 59 4.97 0.35 5.19
N SER A 60 6.29 0.22 5.12
CA SER A 60 6.95 -0.75 4.25
C SER A 60 8.02 -1.55 4.99
N ALA A 61 8.08 -2.84 4.66
CA ALA A 61 9.15 -3.74 5.09
C ALA A 61 9.33 -4.85 4.03
N LEU A 62 10.52 -5.44 3.99
CA LEU A 62 10.71 -6.72 3.31
C LEU A 62 9.99 -7.83 4.08
N ALA A 63 9.28 -8.69 3.36
CA ALA A 63 8.53 -9.82 3.89
C ALA A 63 8.78 -11.07 3.03
N GLU A 64 8.65 -12.24 3.63
CA GLU A 64 8.58 -13.50 2.90
C GLU A 64 7.13 -13.75 2.46
N ASP A 65 6.90 -13.96 1.17
CA ASP A 65 5.62 -14.43 0.64
C ASP A 65 5.76 -15.89 0.21
N SER A 66 4.82 -16.73 0.65
CA SER A 66 4.88 -18.19 0.53
C SER A 66 4.69 -18.62 -0.94
N GLY A 67 5.74 -18.49 -1.75
CA GLY A 67 5.75 -18.88 -3.17
C GLY A 67 6.61 -17.98 -4.05
N GLU A 68 6.67 -16.68 -3.76
CA GLU A 68 7.37 -15.69 -4.60
C GLU A 68 8.74 -15.26 -4.04
N GLY A 69 9.07 -15.69 -2.81
CA GLY A 69 10.32 -15.35 -2.14
C GLY A 69 10.19 -14.05 -1.35
N VAL A 70 11.22 -13.21 -1.41
CA VAL A 70 11.24 -11.93 -0.69
C VAL A 70 10.52 -10.87 -1.50
N VAL A 71 9.52 -10.24 -0.88
CA VAL A 71 8.76 -9.12 -1.45
C VAL A 71 8.95 -7.87 -0.61
N ARG A 72 8.74 -6.71 -1.22
CA ARG A 72 8.54 -5.46 -0.49
C ARG A 72 7.05 -5.30 -0.24
N LEU A 73 6.65 -5.49 1.02
CA LEU A 73 5.30 -5.23 1.47
C LEU A 73 5.12 -3.73 1.72
N VAL A 74 4.02 -3.16 1.25
CA VAL A 74 3.52 -1.86 1.69
C VAL A 74 2.10 -2.07 2.20
N TYR A 75 1.80 -1.58 3.40
CA TYR A 75 0.51 -1.77 4.07
C TYR A 75 0.13 -0.53 4.88
N GLY A 76 -1.16 -0.40 5.18
CA GLY A 76 -1.74 0.78 5.82
C GLY A 76 -2.70 0.42 6.94
N GLY A 77 -3.82 1.16 7.01
CA GLY A 77 -4.86 0.95 8.01
C GLY A 77 -5.82 -0.19 7.65
N ASP A 78 -6.91 -0.30 8.42
CA ASP A 78 -7.97 -1.31 8.28
C ASP A 78 -8.79 -1.19 6.99
N GLN A 79 -8.56 -0.16 6.17
CA GLN A 79 -9.14 0.00 4.84
C GLN A 79 -8.07 0.01 3.73
N GLY A 80 -6.83 -0.37 4.03
CA GLY A 80 -5.73 -0.56 3.08
C GLY A 80 -4.89 0.70 2.84
N LEU A 81 -4.52 0.91 1.58
CA LEU A 81 -3.70 2.03 1.08
C LEU A 81 -4.53 2.91 0.15
N ARG A 82 -4.21 4.20 0.11
CA ARG A 82 -4.65 5.13 -0.94
C ARG A 82 -3.43 5.64 -1.70
N LEU A 83 -3.53 5.65 -3.02
CA LEU A 83 -2.48 6.03 -3.94
C LEU A 83 -2.96 7.13 -4.88
N GLN A 84 -2.02 7.97 -5.31
CA GLN A 84 -2.21 8.94 -6.38
C GLN A 84 -0.88 9.23 -7.07
N PRO A 85 -0.85 9.74 -8.31
CA PRO A 85 0.41 10.08 -8.98
C PRO A 85 1.22 11.08 -8.16
N ALA A 86 2.54 10.92 -8.10
CA ALA A 86 3.38 11.74 -7.23
C ALA A 86 3.36 13.24 -7.57
N GLY A 87 3.04 13.60 -8.81
CA GLY A 87 2.85 14.98 -9.25
C GLY A 87 1.47 15.57 -8.97
N SER A 88 0.54 14.78 -8.39
CA SER A 88 -0.80 15.26 -8.08
C SER A 88 -0.77 16.27 -6.91
N PRO A 89 -1.34 17.47 -7.09
CA PRO A 89 -1.46 18.47 -6.03
C PRO A 89 -2.66 18.20 -5.11
N ASP A 90 -3.49 17.22 -5.44
CA ASP A 90 -4.76 16.99 -4.74
C ASP A 90 -4.54 16.44 -3.33
N ASP A 91 -5.45 16.85 -2.45
CA ASP A 91 -5.62 16.23 -1.13
C ASP A 91 -6.22 14.83 -1.29
N TRP A 92 -6.07 14.00 -0.26
CA TRP A 92 -6.63 12.65 -0.28
C TRP A 92 -8.15 12.68 -0.26
N ASP A 93 -8.77 12.05 -1.26
CA ASP A 93 -10.21 12.03 -1.42
C ASP A 93 -10.67 10.71 -2.07
N LEU A 94 -11.62 10.05 -1.42
CA LEU A 94 -12.21 8.80 -1.90
C LEU A 94 -12.99 9.00 -3.21
N ALA A 95 -13.57 10.18 -3.41
CA ALA A 95 -14.33 10.53 -4.61
C ALA A 95 -13.43 10.94 -5.80
N ASN A 96 -12.13 11.16 -5.57
CA ASN A 96 -11.22 11.57 -6.63
C ASN A 96 -10.80 10.36 -7.49
N SER A 97 -11.18 10.39 -8.77
CA SER A 97 -10.97 9.30 -9.73
C SER A 97 -9.54 9.14 -10.22
N VAL A 98 -8.64 10.09 -9.96
CA VAL A 98 -7.20 9.91 -10.23
C VAL A 98 -6.47 9.21 -9.09
N GLN A 99 -7.19 8.99 -7.97
CA GLN A 99 -6.70 8.24 -6.82
C GLN A 99 -7.34 6.85 -6.83
N TRP A 100 -6.64 5.88 -6.27
CA TRP A 100 -7.13 4.51 -6.16
C TRP A 100 -6.68 3.91 -4.83
N GLY A 101 -7.33 2.83 -4.42
CA GLY A 101 -6.95 2.10 -3.23
C GLY A 101 -6.57 0.66 -3.53
N GLU A 102 -5.72 0.13 -2.66
CA GLU A 102 -5.20 -1.23 -2.70
C GLU A 102 -5.24 -1.78 -1.27
N ALA A 103 -5.50 -3.07 -1.08
CA ALA A 103 -5.46 -3.66 0.27
C ALA A 103 -4.05 -3.60 0.86
N CYS A 104 -3.06 -4.02 0.08
CA CYS A 104 -1.64 -3.84 0.31
C CYS A 104 -0.91 -3.93 -1.02
N LEU A 105 0.33 -3.46 -1.08
CA LEU A 105 1.20 -3.74 -2.23
C LEU A 105 2.20 -4.83 -1.87
N MET A 106 2.32 -5.84 -2.74
CA MET A 106 3.39 -6.82 -2.73
C MET A 106 4.25 -6.56 -3.97
N LEU A 107 5.37 -5.88 -3.77
CA LEU A 107 6.24 -5.41 -4.84
C LEU A 107 7.51 -6.28 -4.88
N ALA A 108 8.21 -6.25 -6.00
CA ALA A 108 9.54 -6.85 -6.08
C ALA A 108 10.46 -6.27 -4.97
N GLU A 109 11.33 -7.10 -4.40
CA GLU A 109 12.25 -6.72 -3.29
C GLU A 109 12.98 -5.39 -3.54
N GLY A 110 13.40 -5.15 -4.79
CA GLY A 110 14.16 -3.97 -5.22
C GLY A 110 13.32 -2.73 -5.55
N THR A 111 11.99 -2.79 -5.51
CA THR A 111 11.12 -1.67 -5.90
C THR A 111 11.29 -0.48 -4.96
N PRO A 112 11.69 0.70 -5.41
CA PRO A 112 12.03 1.81 -4.53
C PRO A 112 10.81 2.38 -3.79
N VAL A 113 11.03 2.78 -2.53
CA VAL A 113 10.08 3.47 -1.64
C VAL A 113 10.81 4.62 -0.94
N GLU A 114 10.08 5.69 -0.60
CA GLU A 114 10.61 6.89 0.07
C GLU A 114 9.66 7.39 1.15
#